data_AF-A0A4Y2LJK4-F1
#
_entry.id   AF-A0A4Y2LJK4-F1
#
_cell.length_a   1.000
_cell.length_b   1.000
_cell.length_c   1.000
_cell.angle_alpha   90.00
_cell.angle_beta   90.00
_cell.angle_gamma   90.00
#
_symmetry.space_group_name_H-M   'P 1'
#
loop_
_entity.id
_entity.type
_entity.pdbx_description
1 polymer ?
#
loop_
_entity_poly.entity_id
_entity_poly.type
_entity_poly.pdbx_seq_one_letter_code
_entity_poly.pdbx_strand_id
1 'polypeptide(L)'
;MGIITGIKRFHQRTLYTVDDGTGSLDCILWQNEPAVQDKIMTLKEDLNSGCSALPPDLKSCAQSLLKKAEASTVIEEELYTYGDVMYCLGNVKMFRGNPKLDIHHHYKESNVNAETLWMLDVLVTKQTDM
;
A
#
# COMPACT_ATOMS: atom_id res chain seq x y z
N MET A 1 13.13 -7.06 -5.08
CA MET A 1 12.10 -6.91 -6.14
C MET A 1 11.62 -8.30 -6.49
N GLY A 2 10.38 -8.47 -6.94
CA GLY A 2 9.90 -9.79 -7.37
C GLY A 2 8.47 -9.75 -7.92
N ILE A 3 7.99 -10.92 -8.32
CA ILE A 3 6.67 -11.12 -8.92
C ILE A 3 5.64 -11.40 -7.82
N ILE A 4 4.47 -10.80 -7.91
CA ILE A 4 3.36 -11.05 -6.99
C ILE A 4 2.69 -12.39 -7.34
N THR A 5 2.81 -13.36 -6.43
CA THR A 5 2.23 -14.70 -6.56
C THR A 5 1.03 -14.92 -5.63
N GLY A 6 0.81 -14.04 -4.65
CA GLY A 6 -0.27 -14.11 -3.68
C GLY A 6 -0.79 -12.72 -3.28
N ILE A 7 -2.11 -12.57 -3.14
CA ILE A 7 -2.72 -11.35 -2.60
C ILE A 7 -3.79 -11.71 -1.57
N LYS A 8 -3.63 -11.24 -0.34
CA LYS A 8 -4.64 -11.33 0.73
C LYS A 8 -4.94 -9.95 1.27
N ARG A 9 -6.18 -9.48 1.07
CA ARG A 9 -6.65 -8.17 1.56
C ARG A 9 -7.28 -8.31 2.94
N PHE A 10 -6.88 -7.44 3.85
CA PHE A 10 -7.46 -7.27 5.18
C PHE A 10 -7.90 -5.81 5.33
N HIS A 11 -8.76 -5.55 6.31
CA HIS A 11 -9.33 -4.23 6.51
C HIS A 11 -8.29 -3.10 6.68
N GLN A 12 -7.10 -3.35 7.23
CA GLN A 12 -6.07 -2.33 7.49
C GLN A 12 -4.79 -2.53 6.67
N ARG A 13 -4.72 -3.58 5.85
CA ARG A 13 -3.48 -3.96 5.17
C ARG A 13 -3.74 -4.93 4.04
N THR A 14 -2.85 -4.89 3.06
CA THR A 14 -2.75 -5.92 2.04
C THR A 14 -1.47 -6.72 2.26
N LEU A 15 -1.59 -8.03 2.20
CA LEU A 15 -0.45 -8.94 2.22
C LEU A 15 -0.21 -9.46 0.81
N TYR A 16 0.97 -9.16 0.29
CA TYR A 16 1.47 -9.65 -0.98
C TYR A 16 2.47 -10.77 -0.72
N THR A 17 2.32 -11.91 -1.38
CA THR A 17 3.39 -12.91 -1.45
C THR A 17 4.19 -12.61 -2.71
N VAL A 18 5.49 -12.34 -2.54
CA VAL A 18 6.39 -11.90 -3.61
C VAL A 18 7.49 -12.93 -3.79
N ASP A 19 7.71 -13.38 -5.02
CA ASP A 19 8.73 -14.35 -5.40
C ASP A 19 9.80 -13.68 -6.27
N ASP A 20 11.07 -13.80 -5.89
CA ASP A 20 12.22 -13.25 -6.62
C ASP A 20 13.08 -14.34 -7.31
N GLY A 21 12.59 -15.57 -7.36
CA GLY A 21 13.30 -16.73 -7.91
C GLY A 21 14.26 -17.40 -6.92
N THR A 22 14.55 -16.79 -5.77
CA THR A 22 15.32 -17.41 -4.68
C THR A 22 14.42 -17.95 -3.57
N GLY A 23 13.21 -17.41 -3.46
CA GLY A 23 12.18 -17.83 -2.53
C GLY A 23 11.02 -16.84 -2.54
N SER A 24 10.01 -17.12 -1.72
CA SER A 24 8.86 -16.23 -1.55
C SER A 24 8.86 -15.58 -0.17
N LEU A 25 8.47 -14.30 -0.12
CA LEU A 25 8.34 -13.54 1.12
C LEU A 25 6.95 -12.90 1.21
N ASP A 26 6.38 -12.93 2.41
CA ASP A 26 5.17 -12.17 2.72
C ASP A 26 5.54 -10.70 2.97
N CYS A 27 5.05 -9.81 2.11
CA CYS A 27 5.22 -8.37 2.18
C CYS A 27 3.89 -7.71 2.59
N ILE A 28 3.93 -6.87 3.62
CA ILE A 28 2.77 -6.22 4.22
C ILE A 28 2.78 -4.75 3.81
N LEU A 29 1.72 -4.33 3.13
CA LEU A 29 1.41 -2.94 2.86
C LEU A 29 0.29 -2.50 3.79
N TRP A 30 0.57 -1.54 4.67
CA TRP A 30 -0.45 -0.96 5.53
C TRP A 30 -1.24 0.09 4.76
N GLN A 31 -2.56 0.00 4.85
CA GLN A 31 -3.42 1.05 4.32
C GLN A 31 -3.34 2.26 5.24
N ASN A 32 -3.28 3.45 4.65
CA ASN A 32 -3.41 4.69 5.40
C ASN A 32 -4.84 4.81 5.95
N GLU A 33 -4.99 4.39 7.20
CA GLU A 33 -6.15 4.49 8.12
C GLU A 33 -7.58 4.25 7.56
N PRO A 34 -8.08 3.00 7.66
CA PRO A 34 -9.50 2.68 7.52
C PRO A 34 -10.38 3.33 8.60
N ALA A 35 -9.81 3.66 9.77
CA ALA A 35 -10.55 4.31 10.85
C ALA A 35 -11.02 5.74 10.49
N VAL A 36 -10.42 6.34 9.46
CA VAL A 36 -10.85 7.63 8.92
C VAL A 36 -12.00 7.44 7.95
N GLN A 37 -12.08 6.30 7.25
CA GLN A 37 -13.12 6.01 6.24
C GLN A 37 -14.52 5.94 6.82
N ASP A 38 -14.71 5.20 7.92
CA ASP A 38 -16.01 5.13 8.59
C ASP A 38 -16.45 6.52 9.06
N LYS A 39 -15.50 7.31 9.59
CA LYS A 39 -15.73 8.70 10.00
C LYS A 39 -16.01 9.64 8.82
N ILE A 40 -15.36 9.45 7.67
CA ILE A 40 -15.65 10.18 6.43
C ILE A 40 -17.06 9.85 5.96
N MET A 41 -17.46 8.57 5.96
CA MET A 41 -18.82 8.17 5.58
C MET A 41 -19.87 8.79 6.50
N THR A 42 -19.67 8.71 7.82
CA THR A 42 -20.58 9.36 8.79
C THR A 42 -20.63 10.88 8.55
N LEU A 43 -19.49 11.54 8.38
CA LEU A 43 -19.45 12.99 8.09
C LEU A 43 -20.18 13.34 6.79
N LYS A 44 -20.08 12.48 5.77
CA LYS A 44 -20.76 12.64 4.47
C LYS A 44 -22.28 12.50 4.60
N GLU A 45 -22.75 11.52 5.37
CA GLU A 45 -24.17 11.34 5.68
C GLU A 45 -24.72 12.52 6.50
N ASP A 46 -23.96 13.01 7.49
CA ASP A 46 -24.34 14.15 8.33
C ASP A 46 -24.39 15.49 7.55
N LEU A 47 -23.51 15.65 6.55
CA LEU A 47 -23.50 16.81 5.64
C LEU A 47 -24.67 16.77 4.64
N ASN A 48 -25.08 15.58 4.20
CA ASN A 48 -26.14 15.38 3.20
C ASN A 48 -27.55 15.36 3.81
N SER A 49 -27.70 14.82 5.01
CA SER A 49 -28.99 14.72 5.72
C SER A 49 -29.51 16.05 6.26
N GLY A 50 -28.73 17.14 6.14
CA GLY A 50 -29.12 18.47 6.61
C GLY A 50 -29.17 18.60 8.14
N CYS A 51 -28.72 17.57 8.87
CA CYS A 51 -28.79 17.51 10.34
C CYS A 51 -27.79 18.46 11.04
N SER A 52 -26.82 18.99 10.30
CA SER A 52 -25.85 19.95 10.83
C SER A 52 -26.26 21.38 10.48
N ALA A 53 -26.76 22.12 11.48
CA ALA A 53 -26.89 23.59 11.45
C ALA A 53 -25.50 24.26 11.48
N LEU A 54 -24.59 23.82 10.61
CA LEU A 54 -23.27 24.40 10.46
C LEU A 54 -23.42 25.72 9.71
N PRO A 55 -22.79 26.81 10.21
CA PRO A 55 -22.61 28.03 9.45
C PRO A 55 -22.04 27.76 8.05
N PRO A 56 -22.40 28.55 7.04
CA PRO A 56 -22.03 28.32 5.64
C PRO A 56 -20.52 28.17 5.43
N ASP A 57 -19.71 28.93 6.19
CA ASP A 57 -18.25 28.88 6.11
C ASP A 57 -17.68 27.54 6.59
N LEU A 58 -18.20 27.01 7.70
CA LEU A 58 -17.80 25.72 8.26
C LEU A 58 -18.27 24.55 7.37
N LYS A 59 -19.43 24.69 6.72
CA LYS A 59 -19.91 23.70 5.74
C LYS A 59 -18.96 23.60 4.55
N SER A 60 -18.48 24.72 4.03
CA SER A 60 -17.50 24.75 2.93
C SER A 60 -16.15 24.12 3.33
N CYS A 61 -15.72 24.37 4.58
CA CYS A 61 -14.50 23.80 5.14
C CYS A 61 -14.61 22.28 5.28
N ALA A 62 -15.71 21.79 5.85
CA ALA A 62 -15.98 20.37 6.02
C ALA A 62 -16.05 19.63 4.66
N GLN A 63 -16.70 20.23 3.65
CA GLN A 63 -16.73 19.67 2.28
C GLN A 63 -15.33 19.62 1.64
N SER A 64 -14.50 20.64 1.88
CA SER A 64 -13.12 20.67 1.36
C SER A 64 -12.23 19.61 2.02
N LEU A 65 -12.42 19.39 3.33
CA LEU A 65 -11.73 18.32 4.07
C LEU A 65 -12.21 16.94 3.63
N LEU A 66 -13.52 16.75 3.44
CA LEU A 66 -14.11 15.50 2.93
C LEU A 66 -13.52 15.17 1.55
N LYS A 67 -13.46 16.14 0.64
CA LYS A 67 -12.89 15.95 -0.71
C LYS A 67 -11.40 15.57 -0.67
N LYS A 68 -10.61 16.15 0.25
CA LYS A 68 -9.20 15.78 0.44
C LYS A 68 -9.06 14.37 1.01
N ALA A 69 -9.96 13.99 1.91
CA ALA A 69 -9.97 12.67 2.51
C ALA A 69 -10.40 11.59 1.50
N GLU A 70 -11.43 11.85 0.69
CA GLU A 70 -11.87 10.99 -0.42
C GLU A 70 -10.79 10.82 -1.52
N ALA A 71 -10.01 11.86 -1.80
CA ALA A 71 -8.89 11.76 -2.74
C ALA A 71 -7.73 10.90 -2.21
N SER A 72 -7.63 10.75 -0.88
CA SER A 72 -6.58 9.94 -0.24
C SER A 72 -6.97 8.46 -0.15
N THR A 73 -8.25 8.13 -0.28
CA THR A 73 -8.81 6.81 0.01
C THR A 73 -8.99 5.90 -1.20
N VAL A 74 -8.88 6.42 -2.42
CA VAL A 74 -9.25 5.71 -3.65
C VAL A 74 -8.12 4.87 -4.29
N ILE A 75 -6.88 4.87 -3.78
CA ILE A 75 -5.75 4.52 -4.66
C ILE A 75 -5.08 3.15 -4.39
N GLU A 76 -5.16 2.55 -3.21
CA GLU A 76 -4.26 1.41 -2.89
C GLU A 76 -4.84 0.00 -3.15
N GLU A 77 -6.16 -0.20 -3.13
CA GLU A 77 -6.73 -1.57 -3.19
C GLU A 77 -6.61 -2.26 -4.56
N GLU A 78 -6.41 -1.49 -5.64
CA GLU A 78 -6.30 -1.97 -7.03
C GLU A 78 -4.91 -1.79 -7.64
N LEU A 79 -3.90 -1.38 -6.86
CA LEU A 79 -2.59 -1.01 -7.43
C LEU A 79 -1.83 -2.20 -8.06
N TYR A 80 -2.10 -3.41 -7.59
CA TYR A 80 -1.38 -4.62 -7.99
C TYR A 80 -2.29 -5.80 -8.25
N THR A 81 -1.89 -6.61 -9.23
CA THR A 81 -2.52 -7.87 -9.62
C THR A 81 -1.50 -9.01 -9.62
N TYR A 82 -2.00 -10.25 -9.73
CA TYR A 82 -1.14 -11.43 -9.84
C TYR A 82 -0.25 -11.34 -11.09
N GLY A 83 1.03 -11.65 -10.94
CA GLY A 83 2.00 -11.58 -12.03
C GLY A 83 2.66 -10.21 -12.21
N ASP A 84 2.19 -9.17 -11.51
CA ASP A 84 2.86 -7.87 -11.53
C ASP A 84 4.22 -7.96 -10.85
N VAL A 85 5.21 -7.26 -11.43
CA VAL A 85 6.52 -7.07 -10.80
C VAL A 85 6.44 -5.88 -9.86
N MET A 86 6.79 -6.10 -8.60
CA MET A 86 6.80 -5.09 -7.56
C MET A 86 8.23 -4.87 -7.07
N TYR A 87 8.65 -3.62 -7.10
CA TYR A 87 9.74 -3.16 -6.26
C TYR A 87 9.17 -2.75 -4.90
N CYS A 88 9.74 -3.28 -3.82
CA CYS A 88 9.35 -2.93 -2.46
C CYS A 88 10.59 -2.80 -1.56
N LEU A 89 10.59 -1.75 -0.74
CA LEU A 89 11.58 -1.46 0.28
C LEU A 89 10.88 -1.34 1.63
N GLY A 90 11.47 -1.94 2.65
CA GLY A 90 10.81 -2.09 3.94
C GLY A 90 11.72 -2.63 5.04
N ASN A 91 11.14 -2.81 6.21
CA ASN A 91 11.82 -3.44 7.35
C ASN A 91 11.44 -4.91 7.43
N VAL A 92 12.42 -5.80 7.54
CA VAL A 92 12.16 -7.22 7.80
C VAL A 92 11.81 -7.41 9.27
N LYS A 93 10.65 -8.03 9.54
CA LYS A 93 10.15 -8.34 10.89
C LYS A 93 9.84 -9.83 11.00
N MET A 94 10.07 -10.41 12.18
CA MET A 94 9.69 -11.80 12.46
C MET A 94 8.26 -11.86 13.00
N PHE A 95 7.41 -12.68 12.39
CA PHE A 95 6.05 -12.93 12.87
C PHE A 95 5.75 -14.43 12.89
N ARG A 96 5.49 -14.97 14.09
CA ARG A 96 5.25 -16.40 14.32
C ARG A 96 6.32 -17.29 13.66
N GLY A 97 7.59 -16.92 13.83
CA GLY A 97 8.74 -17.65 13.29
C GLY A 97 9.00 -17.45 11.79
N ASN A 98 8.17 -16.67 11.08
CA ASN A 98 8.35 -16.41 9.66
C ASN A 98 8.78 -14.96 9.42
N PRO A 99 9.80 -14.70 8.58
CA PRO A 99 10.15 -13.35 8.19
C PRO A 99 9.04 -12.75 7.32
N LYS A 100 8.76 -11.47 7.53
CA LYS A 100 7.84 -10.66 6.71
C LYS A 100 8.46 -9.31 6.45
N LEU A 101 8.19 -8.74 5.27
CA LEU A 101 8.63 -7.38 4.93
C LEU A 101 7.51 -6.39 5.23
N ASP A 102 7.79 -5.39 6.07
CA ASP A 102 6.89 -4.27 6.33
C ASP A 102 7.22 -3.14 5.34
N ILE A 103 6.37 -2.93 4.34
CA ILE A 103 6.63 -2.06 3.18
C ILE A 103 6.47 -0.58 3.58
N HIS A 104 7.48 0.24 3.26
CA HIS A 104 7.42 1.71 3.35
C HIS A 104 7.38 2.39 1.99
N HIS A 105 8.08 1.80 1.01
CA HIS A 105 8.13 2.31 -0.35
C HIS A 105 7.90 1.16 -1.32
N HIS A 106 7.05 1.39 -2.31
CA HIS A 106 6.78 0.42 -3.35
C HIS A 106 6.35 1.12 -4.63
N TYR A 107 6.58 0.45 -5.75
CA TYR A 107 6.02 0.84 -7.04
C TYR A 107 5.90 -0.39 -7.94
N LYS A 108 5.04 -0.28 -8.95
CA LYS A 108 4.90 -1.29 -9.99
C LYS A 108 5.99 -1.08 -11.03
N GLU A 109 6.79 -2.11 -11.26
CA GLU A 109 7.84 -2.07 -12.27
C GLU A 109 7.25 -2.44 -13.63
N SER A 110 7.46 -1.58 -14.62
CA SER A 110 6.93 -1.75 -15.98
C SER A 110 8.03 -2.07 -17.00
N ASN A 111 9.29 -1.85 -16.64
CA ASN A 111 10.42 -2.17 -17.48
C ASN A 111 10.72 -3.68 -17.43
N VAL A 112 10.58 -4.34 -18.58
CA VAL A 112 10.83 -5.79 -18.75
C VAL A 112 12.26 -6.19 -18.37
N ASN A 113 13.22 -5.27 -18.47
CA ASN A 113 14.63 -5.56 -18.17
C ASN A 113 15.02 -5.23 -16.72
N ALA A 114 14.13 -4.64 -15.93
CA ALA A 114 14.45 -4.20 -14.57
C ALA A 114 14.90 -5.37 -13.69
N GLU A 115 14.27 -6.55 -13.85
CA GLU A 115 14.63 -7.77 -13.12
C GLU A 115 16.07 -8.18 -13.34
N THR A 116 16.48 -8.29 -14.60
CA THR A 116 17.87 -8.62 -14.96
C THR A 116 18.86 -7.61 -14.39
N LEU A 117 18.56 -6.32 -14.50
CA LEU A 117 19.45 -5.25 -13.99
C LEU A 117 19.57 -5.31 -12.46
N TRP A 118 18.46 -5.52 -11.76
CA TRP A 118 18.45 -5.63 -10.31
C TRP A 118 19.21 -6.87 -9.83
N MET A 119 19.06 -8.02 -10.50
CA MET A 119 19.82 -9.22 -10.14
C MET A 119 21.33 -9.00 -10.26
N LEU A 120 21.78 -8.31 -11.32
CA LEU A 120 23.19 -7.98 -11.50
C LEU A 120 23.71 -7.07 -10.37
N ASP A 121 22.92 -6.05 -10.00
CA ASP A 121 23.26 -5.12 -8.91
C ASP A 121 23.39 -5.84 -7.55
N VAL A 122 22.46 -6.74 -7.25
CA VAL A 122 22.51 -7.56 -6.02
C VAL A 122 23.75 -8.44 -5.99
N LEU A 123 24.10 -9.09 -7.11
CA LEU A 123 25.27 -9.95 -7.20
C LEU A 123 26.57 -9.17 -6.96
N VAL A 124 26.72 -8.00 -7.58
CA VAL A 124 27.90 -7.15 -7.39
C VAL A 124 28.00 -6.69 -5.93
N THR A 125 26.90 -6.20 -5.36
CA THR A 125 26.86 -5.72 -3.97
C THR A 125 27.27 -6.82 -2.99
N LYS A 126 26.79 -8.05 -3.19
CA LYS A 126 27.13 -9.20 -2.33
C LYS A 126 28.58 -9.63 -2.44
N GLN A 127 29.21 -9.46 -3.61
CA GLN A 127 30.63 -9.76 -3.80
C GLN A 127 31.55 -8.73 -3.14
N THR A 128 31.11 -7.47 -3.03
CA THR A 128 31.88 -6.40 -2.38
C THR A 128 31.79 -6.40 -0.85
N ASP A 129 30.76 -7.01 -0.28
CA ASP A 129 30.58 -7.15 1.17
C ASP A 129 31.33 -8.37 1.78
N MET A 130 32.00 -9.16 0.93
CA MET A 130 32.85 -10.30 1.32
C MET A 130 34.33 -9.90 1.37
#